data_AF-A0A2N3TB60-F1
#
_entry.id   AF-A0A2N3TB60-F1
#
_cell.length_a   1.000
_cell.length_b   1.000
_cell.length_c   1.000
_cell.angle_alpha   90.00
_cell.angle_beta   90.00
_cell.angle_gamma   90.00
#
_symmetry.space_group_name_H-M   'P 1'
#
loop_
_entity.id
_entity.type
_entity.pdbx_description
1 polymer ?
#
loop_
_entity_poly.entity_id
_entity_poly.type
_entity_poly.pdbx_seq_one_letter_code
_entity_poly.pdbx_strand_id
1 'polypeptide(L)' 'MKLRLKPLTSDIIITVYVIITLYLRFKFENETPIGTVNSLVIGACFIIILWVLIKLKVLNPNWFGLFNSKKTKT' A
#
# COMPACT_ATOMS: atom_id res chain seq x y z
N MET A 1 -22.01 6.63 9.50
CA MET A 1 -21.89 5.31 8.85
C MET A 1 -20.46 4.82 8.96
N LYS A 2 -20.21 3.60 9.47
CA LYS A 2 -18.86 3.03 9.59
C LYS A 2 -18.47 2.42 8.24
N LEU A 3 -17.96 3.22 7.30
CA LEU A 3 -17.38 2.76 6.03
C LEU A 3 -16.07 2.01 6.30
N ARG A 4 -16.16 0.83 6.91
CA ARG A 4 -15.02 -0.07 7.11
C ARG A 4 -15.10 -1.14 6.04
N LEU A 5 -14.22 -1.05 5.05
CA LEU A 5 -14.02 -2.14 4.10
C LEU A 5 -13.60 -3.40 4.85
N LYS A 6 -14.05 -4.56 4.36
CA LYS A 6 -13.62 -5.85 4.92
C LYS A 6 -12.09 -5.93 4.88
N PRO A 7 -11.47 -6.55 5.90
CA PRO A 7 -10.01 -6.63 6.01
C PRO A 7 -9.33 -7.22 4.77
N LEU A 8 -9.87 -8.32 4.24
CA LEU A 8 -9.36 -8.97 3.02
C LEU A 8 -9.44 -8.06 1.79
N THR A 9 -10.53 -7.29 1.65
CA THR A 9 -10.69 -6.35 0.53
C THR A 9 -9.65 -5.23 0.60
N SER A 10 -9.35 -4.74 1.80
CA SER A 10 -8.31 -3.72 2.01
C SER A 10 -6.93 -4.25 1.62
N ASP A 11 -6.60 -5.48 2.01
CA ASP A 11 -5.32 -6.12 1.68
C ASP A 11 -5.15 -6.31 0.17
N ILE A 12 -6.19 -6.75 -0.53
CA ILE A 12 -6.19 -6.89 -1.99
C ILE A 12 -5.98 -5.52 -2.66
N ILE A 13 -6.69 -4.48 -2.21
CA ILE A 13 -6.55 -3.12 -2.78
C ILE A 13 -5.12 -2.62 -2.61
N ILE A 14 -4.51 -2.78 -1.43
CA ILE A 14 -3.12 -2.38 -1.19
C ILE A 14 -2.17 -3.15 -2.10
N THR A 15 -2.39 -4.46 -2.24
CA THR A 15 -1.54 -5.32 -3.07
C THR A 15 -1.60 -4.91 -4.53
N VAL A 16 -2.81 -4.72 -5.08
CA VAL A 16 -3.03 -4.25 -6.45
C VAL A 16 -2.42 -2.85 -6.64
N TYR A 17 -2.60 -1.95 -5.68
CA TYR A 17 -2.00 -0.61 -5.72
C TYR A 17 -0.47 -0.67 -5.81
N VAL A 18 0.18 -1.49 -4.99
CA VAL A 18 1.64 -1.66 -4.97
C VAL A 18 2.13 -2.24 -6.29
N ILE A 19 1.44 -3.24 -6.84
CA ILE A 19 1.79 -3.84 -8.14
C ILE A 19 1.71 -2.78 -9.26
N ILE A 20 0.63 -2.01 -9.31
CA ILE A 20 0.44 -0.96 -10.32
C ILE A 20 1.50 0.13 -10.17
N THR A 21 1.81 0.57 -8.95
CA THR A 21 2.83 1.60 -8.72
C THR A 21 4.24 1.12 -9.09
N LEU A 22 4.58 -0.13 -8.79
CA LEU A 22 5.84 -0.74 -9.25
C LEU A 22 5.91 -0.83 -10.78
N TYR A 23 4.83 -1.26 -11.43
CA TYR A 23 4.78 -1.34 -12.90
C TYR A 23 4.97 0.04 -13.54
N LEU A 24 4.23 1.05 -13.08
CA LEU A 24 4.39 2.42 -13.55
C LEU A 24 5.81 2.93 -13.30
N ARG A 25 6.41 2.61 -12.14
CA ARG A 25 7.77 3.02 -11.81
C ARG A 25 8.79 2.46 -12.80
N PHE A 26 8.74 1.16 -13.11
CA PHE A 26 9.62 0.57 -14.11
C PHE A 26 9.42 1.18 -15.49
N LYS A 27 8.17 1.48 -15.87
CA LYS A 27 7.87 2.12 -17.14
C LYS A 27 8.44 3.56 -17.22
N PHE A 28 8.25 4.36 -16.19
CA PHE A 28 8.77 5.74 -16.13
C PHE A 28 10.29 5.80 -16.06
N GLU A 29 10.92 4.88 -15.33
CA GLU A 29 12.38 4.78 -15.24
C GLU A 29 13.01 4.39 -16.59
N ASN A 30 12.31 3.59 -17.39
CA ASN A 30 12.78 3.20 -18.72
C ASN A 30 12.62 4.33 -19.78
N GLU A 31 11.59 5.16 -19.66
CA GLU A 31 11.28 6.21 -20.64
C GLU A 31 11.96 7.55 -20.32
N THR A 32 12.32 7.79 -19.07
CA THR A 32 12.93 9.06 -18.64
C THR A 32 14.13 8.83 -17.73
N PRO A 33 15.28 9.51 -17.97
CA PRO A 33 16.41 9.50 -17.05
C PRO A 33 16.03 10.29 -15.80
N ILE A 34 15.34 9.64 -14.87
CA ILE A 34 14.97 10.20 -13.58
C ILE A 34 16.20 10.22 -12.66
N GLY A 35 16.54 11.40 -12.14
CA GLY A 35 17.59 11.53 -11.14
C GLY A 35 17.24 10.81 -9.83
N THR A 36 18.27 10.41 -9.07
CA THR A 36 18.13 9.66 -7.80
C THR A 36 17.16 10.33 -6.82
N VAL A 37 17.22 11.66 -6.71
CA VAL A 37 16.36 12.44 -5.81
C VAL A 37 14.90 12.36 -6.23
N ASN A 38 14.58 12.49 -7.53
CA ASN A 38 13.21 12.37 -8.03
C ASN A 38 12.64 10.97 -7.77
N SER A 39 13.44 9.93 -7.99
CA SER A 39 13.04 8.53 -7.73
C SER A 39 12.70 8.31 -6.25
N LEU A 40 13.48 8.92 -5.34
CA LEU A 40 13.22 8.87 -3.90
C LEU A 40 11.91 9.58 -3.52
N VAL A 41 11.70 10.80 -4.04
CA VAL A 41 10.50 11.61 -3.76
C VAL A 41 9.23 10.92 -4.27
N ILE A 42 9.26 10.37 -5.49
CA ILE A 42 8.14 9.63 -6.09
C ILE A 42 7.82 8.39 -5.24
N GLY A 43 8.84 7.63 -4.84
CA GLY A 43 8.67 6.47 -3.96
C GLY A 43 8.05 6.84 -2.60
N ALA A 44 8.55 7.91 -1.96
CA ALA A 44 8.02 8.40 -0.71
C ALA A 44 6.54 8.85 -0.85
N CYS A 45 6.19 9.50 -1.96
CA CYS A 45 4.83 9.93 -2.24
C CYS A 45 3.85 8.74 -2.30
N PHE A 46 4.23 7.64 -2.97
CA PHE A 46 3.40 6.43 -3.02
C PHE A 46 3.16 5.79 -1.64
N ILE A 47 4.18 5.81 -0.76
CA ILE A 47 4.04 5.30 0.61
C ILE A 47 3.13 6.22 1.44
N ILE A 48 3.26 7.54 1.29
CA ILE A 48 2.42 8.53 1.99
C ILE A 48 0.95 8.36 1.62
N ILE A 49 0.62 8.11 0.35
CA ILE A 49 -0.76 7.86 -0.10
C ILE A 49 -1.34 6.65 0.65
N LEU A 50 -0.63 5.53 0.70
CA LEU A 50 -1.05 4.34 1.47
C LEU A 50 -1.23 4.68 2.95
N TRP A 51 -0.30 5.43 3.54
CA TRP A 51 -0.37 5.82 4.94
C TRP A 51 -1.60 6.66 5.27
N VAL A 52 -1.92 7.66 4.43
CA VAL A 52 -3.11 8.50 4.59
C VAL A 52 -4.39 7.67 4.47
N LEU A 53 -4.45 6.76 3.50
CA LEU A 53 -5.59 5.86 3.29
C LEU A 53 -5.84 4.92 4.49
N ILE A 54 -4.78 4.43 5.12
CA ILE A 54 -4.85 3.64 6.36
C ILE A 54 -5.28 4.52 7.54
N LYS A 55 -4.68 5.72 7.67
CA LYS A 55 -4.93 6.64 8.79
C LYS A 55 -6.35 7.20 8.78
N LEU A 56 -6.92 7.45 7.61
CA LEU A 56 -8.31 7.85 7.42
C LEU A 56 -9.31 6.70 7.70
N LYS A 57 -8.84 5.51 8.10
CA LYS A 57 -9.65 4.29 8.32
C LYS A 57 -10.49 3.88 7.10
N VAL A 58 -10.12 4.35 5.90
CA VAL A 58 -10.72 3.91 4.64
C VAL A 58 -10.32 2.45 4.37
N LEU A 59 -9.04 2.13 4.59
CA LEU A 59 -8.53 0.77 4.55
C LEU A 59 -8.32 0.24 5.97
N ASN A 60 -8.79 -0.99 6.21
CA ASN A 60 -8.56 -1.74 7.44
C ASN A 60 -7.74 -2.99 7.14
N PRO A 61 -6.47 -2.84 6.74
CA PRO A 61 -5.64 -3.96 6.36
C PRO A 61 -5.46 -4.96 7.50
N ASN A 62 -5.45 -6.25 7.17
CA ASN A 62 -5.22 -7.37 8.07
C ASN A 62 -3.90 -8.09 7.75
N TRP A 63 -3.18 -7.62 6.72
CA TRP A 63 -1.95 -8.22 6.20
C TRP A 63 -2.11 -9.72 6.00
N PHE A 64 -3.20 -10.13 5.36
CA PHE A 64 -3.53 -11.55 5.13
C PHE A 64 -3.53 -12.40 6.40
N GLY A 65 -3.82 -11.80 7.56
CA GLY A 65 -3.81 -12.48 8.84
C GLY A 65 -2.43 -12.67 9.46
N LEU A 66 -1.34 -12.15 8.87
CA LEU A 66 0.03 -12.26 9.40
C LEU A 66 0.18 -11.68 10.82
N PHE A 67 -0.58 -10.64 11.14
CA PHE A 67 -0.52 -10.01 12.47
C PHE A 67 -1.57 -10.54 13.46
N ASN A 68 -2.47 -11.42 13.01
CA ASN A 68 -3.29 -12.22 13.93
C ASN A 68 -2.45 -13.41 14.40
N SER A 69 -1.39 -13.12 15.18
CA SER A 69 -0.82 -14.11 16.07
C SER A 69 -1.96 -14.59 16.94
N LYS A 70 -2.43 -15.81 16.65
CA LYS A 70 -3.48 -16.46 17.42
C LYS A 70 -3.00 -16.37 18.85
N LYS A 71 -3.70 -15.59 19.69
CA LYS A 71 -3.59 -15.78 21.14
C LYS A 71 -4.17 -17.17 21.38
N THR A 72 -3.34 -18.19 21.22
CA THR A 72 -3.60 -19.53 21.71
C THR A 72 -3.77 -19.35 23.20
N LYS A 73 -5.03 -19.23 23.62
CA LYS A 73 -5.41 -19.50 25.00
C LYS A 73 -5.26 -21.00 25.17
N THR A 74 -4.07 -21.41 25.58
CA THR A 74 -3.89 -22.57 26.44
C THR A 74 -3.87 -22.07 27.87
#